data_AF-A0A5C3QLT0-F1
#
_entry.id   AF-A0A5C3QLT0-F1
#
_cell.length_a   1.000
_cell.length_b   1.000
_cell.length_c   1.000
_cell.angle_alpha   90.00
_cell.angle_beta   90.00
_cell.angle_gamma   90.00
#
_symmetry.space_group_name_H-M   'P 1'
#
loop_
_entity.id
_entity.type
_entity.pdbx_description
1 polymer ?
#
loop_
_entity_poly.entity_id
_entity_poly.type
_entity_poly.pdbx_seq_one_letter_code
_entity_poly.pdbx_strand_id
1 'polypeptide(L)' 'MNVSLVVKWWIEDSIDREKLVLGIPLFGMSFEQVRDDYGKGRGPSDGSTPDTWNDDIIGRCDYRALPLPGHKVYHDE' A
#
# COMPACT_ATOMS: atom_id res chain seq x y z
N MET A 1 -10.30 3.79 7.24
CA MET A 1 -10.23 5.23 6.88
C MET A 1 -9.85 5.32 5.41
N ASN A 2 -10.59 6.08 4.60
CA ASN A 2 -10.38 6.20 3.16
C ASN A 2 -9.92 7.63 2.84
N VAL A 3 -9.09 7.81 1.80
CA VAL A 3 -8.57 9.13 1.40
C VAL A 3 -9.69 10.14 1.15
N SER A 4 -10.78 9.74 0.49
CA SER A 4 -11.92 10.60 0.20
C SER A 4 -12.61 11.12 1.46
N LEU A 5 -12.59 10.37 2.57
CA LEU A 5 -13.11 10.81 3.86
C LEU A 5 -12.22 11.90 4.47
N VAL A 6 -10.90 11.67 4.45
CA VAL A 6 -9.91 12.60 5.03
C VAL A 6 -9.86 13.92 4.25
N VAL A 7 -9.91 13.86 2.93
CA VAL A 7 -9.94 15.06 2.07
C VAL A 7 -11.18 15.91 2.37
N LYS A 8 -12.36 15.29 2.50
CA LYS A 8 -13.60 15.99 2.86
C LYS A 8 -13.50 16.65 4.23
N TRP A 9 -12.97 15.93 5.21
CA TRP A 9 -12.79 16.44 6.57
C TRP A 9 -11.93 17.71 6.62
N TRP A 10 -10.79 17.74 5.91
CA TRP A 10 -9.94 18.93 5.86
C TRP A 10 -10.58 20.12 5.15
N ILE A 11 -11.37 19.87 4.10
CA ILE A 11 -12.11 20.93 3.39
C ILE A 11 -13.22 21.50 4.28
N GLU A 12 -13.93 20.65 5.03
CA GLU A 12 -14.94 21.05 6.01
C GLU A 12 -14.31 21.88 7.16
N ASP A 13 -13.05 21.58 7.52
CA ASP A 13 -12.25 22.34 8.49
C ASP A 13 -11.62 23.62 7.91
N SER A 14 -12.17 24.15 6.81
CA SER A 14 -11.77 25.41 6.18
C SER A 14 -10.38 25.45 5.52
N ILE A 15 -9.80 24.30 5.16
CA ILE A 15 -8.61 24.27 4.30
C ILE A 15 -9.01 24.47 2.84
N ASP A 16 -8.42 25.46 2.17
CA ASP A 16 -8.58 25.67 0.74
C ASP A 16 -8.11 24.44 -0.04
N ARG A 17 -9.01 23.88 -0.87
CA ARG A 17 -8.73 22.69 -1.68
C ARG A 17 -7.48 22.79 -2.56
N GLU A 18 -7.14 24.00 -3.00
CA GLU A 18 -5.99 24.29 -3.88
C GLU A 18 -4.64 24.18 -3.15
N LYS A 19 -4.67 24.24 -1.82
CA LYS A 19 -3.48 24.10 -0.96
C LYS A 19 -3.27 22.66 -0.48
N LEU A 20 -4.21 21.76 -0.76
CA LEU A 20 -4.11 20.37 -0.35
C LEU A 20 -3.28 19.59 -1.37
N VAL A 21 -2.13 19.08 -0.90
CA VAL A 21 -1.27 18.20 -1.70
C VAL A 21 -1.56 16.75 -1.34
N LEU A 22 -2.02 15.96 -2.31
CA LEU A 22 -2.24 14.53 -2.14
C LEU A 22 -0.99 13.74 -2.50
N GLY A 23 -0.40 13.06 -1.52
CA GLY A 23 0.70 12.13 -1.75
C GLY A 23 0.20 10.84 -2.42
N ILE A 24 0.84 10.45 -3.52
CA ILE A 24 0.62 9.17 -4.19
C ILE A 24 1.93 8.36 -4.08
N PRO A 25 1.92 7.16 -3.46
CA PRO A 25 3.12 6.37 -3.32
C PRO A 25 3.56 5.80 -4.67
N LEU A 26 4.85 5.90 -4.98
CA LEU A 26 5.47 5.25 -6.15
C LEU A 26 6.11 3.90 -5.77
N PHE A 27 5.48 3.20 -4.85
CA PHE A 27 5.84 1.86 -4.40
C PHE A 27 4.57 1.09 -4.03
N GLY A 28 4.62 -0.24 -4.15
CA GLY A 28 3.59 -1.15 -3.64
C GLY A 28 3.99 -1.70 -2.28
N MET A 29 2.99 -2.11 -1.50
CA MET A 29 3.16 -2.91 -0.28
C MET A 29 2.51 -4.28 -0.49
N SER A 30 3.30 -5.32 -0.32
CA SER A 30 2.85 -6.71 -0.40
C SER A 30 2.48 -7.25 0.98
N PHE A 31 1.58 -8.23 0.99
CA PHE A 31 1.11 -8.90 2.21
C PHE A 31 1.05 -10.39 1.94
N GLU A 32 1.38 -11.16 2.96
CA GLU A 32 1.36 -12.62 2.90
C GLU A 32 0.34 -13.17 3.90
N GLN A 33 -0.10 -14.40 3.62
CA GLN A 33 -0.96 -15.12 4.53
C GLN A 33 -0.11 -15.72 5.63
N VAL A 34 -0.14 -15.11 6.80
CA VAL A 34 0.57 -15.59 8.00
C VAL A 34 -0.32 -16.52 8.81
N ARG A 35 0.28 -17.47 9.53
CA ARG A 35 -0.43 -18.27 10.54
C ARG A 35 -0.32 -17.57 11.89
N ASP A 36 -1.46 -17.25 12.48
CA ASP A 36 -1.57 -16.81 13.88
C ASP A 36 -2.32 -17.86 14.71
N ASP A 37 -2.43 -17.63 16.01
CA ASP A 37 -3.06 -18.52 16.99
C ASP A 37 -4.57 -18.73 16.77
N TYR A 38 -5.20 -17.91 15.91
CA TYR A 38 -6.63 -17.95 15.59
C TYR A 38 -6.93 -18.48 14.17
N GLY A 39 -5.89 -18.78 13.39
CA GLY A 39 -6.01 -19.30 12.03
C GLY A 39 -5.98 -18.21 10.96
N LYS A 40 -4.99 -18.31 10.07
CA LYS A 40 -4.82 -17.54 8.82
C LYS A 40 -5.09 -16.01 8.95
N GLY A 41 -4.06 -15.29 9.36
CA GLY A 41 -4.02 -13.82 9.32
C GLY A 41 -3.46 -13.26 8.01
N ARG A 42 -3.56 -11.94 7.84
CA ARG A 42 -2.80 -11.17 6.84
C ARG A 42 -1.74 -10.37 7.58
N GLY A 43 -0.48 -10.63 7.27
CA GLY A 43 0.67 -9.98 7.93
C GLY A 43 1.54 -9.24 6.93
N PRO A 44 2.48 -8.41 7.41
CA PRO A 44 3.63 -8.00 6.61
C PRO A 44 4.26 -9.26 6.00
N SER A 45 4.72 -9.15 4.76
CA SER A 45 5.53 -10.22 4.17
C SER A 45 6.70 -10.56 5.08
N ASP A 46 7.00 -11.84 5.23
CA ASP A 46 8.11 -12.33 6.08
C ASP A 46 9.48 -12.29 5.37
N GLY A 47 9.53 -11.62 4.22
CA GLY A 47 10.71 -11.53 3.34
C GLY A 47 10.62 -12.46 2.13
N SER A 48 9.55 -13.24 1.98
CA SER A 48 9.37 -14.08 0.80
C SER A 48 9.00 -13.29 -0.47
N THR A 49 8.32 -12.15 -0.34
CA THR A 49 8.12 -11.22 -1.45
C THR A 49 9.38 -10.39 -1.71
N PRO A 50 9.84 -10.26 -2.98
CA PRO A 50 11.00 -9.45 -3.31
C PRO A 50 10.84 -7.99 -2.88
N ASP A 51 11.71 -7.53 -1.99
CA ASP A 51 11.89 -6.13 -1.63
C ASP A 51 12.91 -5.47 -2.57
N THR A 52 12.74 -4.17 -2.85
CA THR A 52 13.57 -3.46 -3.85
C THR A 52 14.47 -2.38 -3.26
N TRP A 53 14.31 -2.07 -1.97
CA TRP A 53 14.98 -0.93 -1.35
C TRP A 53 15.97 -1.37 -0.27
N ASN A 54 15.51 -1.89 0.87
CA ASN A 54 16.34 -2.32 2.00
C ASN A 54 15.58 -3.37 2.83
N ASP A 55 16.33 -4.30 3.42
CA ASP A 55 15.85 -5.38 4.30
C ASP A 55 15.09 -4.86 5.55
N ASP A 56 15.21 -3.58 5.91
CA ASP A 56 14.55 -2.97 7.07
C ASP A 56 13.07 -2.64 6.85
N ILE A 57 12.61 -2.59 5.59
CA ILE A 57 11.21 -2.33 5.25
C ILE A 57 10.69 -3.43 4.32
N ILE A 58 10.46 -4.58 4.93
CA ILE A 58 9.99 -5.80 4.28
C ILE A 58 8.66 -5.56 3.56
N GLY A 59 8.56 -6.04 2.32
CA GLY A 59 7.34 -6.02 1.53
C GLY A 59 7.09 -4.77 0.71
N ARG A 60 8.02 -3.79 0.71
CA ARG A 60 7.97 -2.65 -0.21
C ARG A 60 8.64 -2.98 -1.54
N CYS A 61 7.87 -2.80 -2.62
CA CYS A 61 8.38 -2.95 -3.97
C CYS A 61 8.32 -1.62 -4.71
N ASP A 62 9.41 -1.20 -5.35
CA ASP A 62 9.41 -0.05 -6.24
C ASP A 62 8.34 -0.22 -7.33
N TYR A 63 7.61 0.85 -7.65
CA TYR A 63 6.58 0.79 -8.69
C TYR A 63 7.13 0.30 -10.04
N ARG A 64 8.40 0.62 -10.34
CA ARG A 64 9.07 0.18 -11.57
C ARG A 64 9.33 -1.33 -11.63
N ALA A 65 9.37 -2.00 -10.48
CA ALA A 65 9.54 -3.45 -10.37
C ALA A 65 8.20 -4.20 -10.40
N LEU A 66 7.07 -3.48 -10.41
CA LEU A 66 5.73 -4.06 -10.41
C LEU A 66 5.11 -4.03 -11.83
N PRO A 67 4.30 -5.06 -12.19
CA PRO A 67 4.04 -6.27 -11.42
C PRO A 67 5.24 -7.24 -11.43
N LEU A 68 5.38 -8.01 -10.35
CA LEU A 68 6.41 -9.04 -10.24
C LEU A 68 6.20 -10.14 -11.31
N PRO A 69 7.26 -10.86 -11.74
CA PRO A 69 7.12 -11.99 -12.65
C PRO A 69 6.06 -12.99 -12.15
N GLY A 70 5.19 -13.44 -13.07
CA GLY A 70 4.09 -14.36 -12.74
C GLY A 70 2.89 -13.74 -12.02
N HIS A 71 2.92 -12.45 -11.67
CA HIS A 71 1.81 -11.75 -11.04
C HIS A 71 0.98 -10.97 -12.07
N LYS A 72 -0.32 -10.79 -11.80
CA LYS A 72 -1.27 -10.12 -12.70
C LYS A 72 -1.92 -8.93 -12.00
N VAL A 73 -2.05 -7.83 -12.72
CA VAL A 73 -2.87 -6.69 -12.29
C VAL A 73 -4.32 -7.01 -12.64
N TYR A 74 -5.20 -6.93 -11.64
CA TYR A 74 -6.64 -7.02 -11.81
C TYR A 74 -7.20 -5.61 -11.88
N HIS A 75 -8.01 -5.35 -12.89
CA HIS A 75 -8.79 -4.12 -13.00
C HIS A 75 -10.22 -4.48 -12.64
N ASP A 76 -10.84 -3.66 -11.81
CA ASP A 76 -12.28 -3.75 -11.61
C ASP A 76 -12.96 -3.33 -12.94
N GLU A 77 -13.96 -4.11 -13.36
CA GLU A 77 -14.80 -3.79 -14.55
C GLU A 77 -15.73 -2.61 -14.29
#